data_AF-T1GE99-F1
#
_entry.id   AF-T1GE99-F1
#
_cell.length_a   1.000
_cell.length_b   1.000
_cell.length_c   1.000
_cell.angle_alpha   90.00
_cell.angle_beta   90.00
_cell.angle_gamma   90.00
#
_symmetry.space_group_name_H-M   'P 1'
#
loop_
_entity.id
_entity.type
_entity.pdbx_description
1 polymer ?
#
loop_
_entity_poly.entity_id
_entity_poly.type
_entity_poly.pdbx_seq_one_letter_code
_entity_poly.pdbx_strand_id
1 'polypeptide(L)'
;MGFCLALDEIVKGNKQFLNCCNDPIFADPVHEALKGFYTKCKEETGDDTSPCFHTCVFRTMGFYGDNGIDIPLMKQMMGPANMLGDASDWKKVEGEKWLDDCIKDTPGGQKCSQEVLNLGHCFWTKIFTSCPSYNAANC
;
A
#
# COMPACT_ATOMS: atom_id res chain seq x y z
N MET A 1 10.90 0.50 -14.23
CA MET A 1 9.66 0.07 -14.93
C MET A 1 8.98 -1.10 -14.19
N GLY A 2 9.10 -1.24 -12.86
CA GLY A 2 8.70 -2.47 -12.14
C GLY A 2 7.65 -2.33 -11.02
N PHE A 3 7.19 -1.13 -10.66
CA PHE A 3 6.39 -0.93 -9.43
C PHE A 3 4.88 -0.98 -9.60
N CYS A 4 4.35 -0.83 -10.81
CA CYS A 4 2.92 -1.07 -11.10
C CYS A 4 2.50 -2.52 -10.78
N LEU A 5 3.47 -3.44 -10.73
CA LEU A 5 3.21 -4.84 -10.38
C LEU A 5 2.84 -5.01 -8.89
N ALA A 6 3.39 -4.24 -7.96
CA ALA A 6 3.18 -4.52 -6.54
C ALA A 6 1.71 -4.41 -6.09
N LEU A 7 0.95 -3.44 -6.63
CA LEU A 7 -0.46 -3.30 -6.30
C LEU A 7 -1.34 -4.32 -7.05
N ASP A 8 -1.19 -4.45 -8.39
CA ASP A 8 -1.96 -5.39 -9.23
C ASP A 8 -1.71 -6.87 -8.81
N GLU A 9 -0.52 -7.19 -8.30
CA GLU A 9 -0.17 -8.54 -7.83
C GLU A 9 -0.77 -8.88 -6.45
N ILE A 10 -0.98 -7.89 -5.58
CA ILE A 10 -1.80 -8.03 -4.36
C ILE A 10 -3.27 -8.34 -4.74
N VAL A 11 -3.81 -7.74 -5.81
CA VAL A 11 -5.18 -7.96 -6.30
C VAL A 11 -5.39 -9.36 -6.88
N LYS A 12 -4.41 -9.86 -7.63
CA LYS A 12 -4.53 -11.15 -8.34
C LYS A 12 -4.39 -12.37 -7.43
N GLY A 13 -4.13 -12.19 -6.13
CA GLY A 13 -3.74 -13.29 -5.22
C GLY A 13 -2.46 -13.99 -5.69
N ASN A 14 -1.68 -13.28 -6.51
CA ASN A 14 -0.55 -13.85 -7.19
C ASN A 14 0.66 -13.65 -6.29
N LYS A 15 1.34 -14.75 -5.99
CA LYS A 15 2.45 -14.84 -5.04
C LYS A 15 3.71 -14.08 -5.50
N GLN A 16 3.61 -13.07 -6.36
CA GLN A 16 4.74 -12.24 -6.77
C GLN A 16 5.23 -11.33 -5.65
N PHE A 17 4.37 -10.90 -4.72
CA PHE A 17 4.83 -10.31 -3.45
C PHE A 17 5.86 -11.25 -2.78
N LEU A 18 5.56 -12.56 -2.69
CA LEU A 18 6.48 -13.57 -2.16
C LEU A 18 7.71 -13.82 -3.04
N ASN A 19 7.64 -13.50 -4.34
CA ASN A 19 8.78 -13.60 -5.24
C ASN A 19 9.80 -12.48 -4.97
N CYS A 20 9.31 -11.29 -4.62
CA CYS A 20 10.12 -10.12 -4.26
C CYS A 20 10.56 -10.11 -2.79
N CYS A 21 9.64 -10.42 -1.88
CA CYS A 21 9.82 -10.45 -0.43
C CYS A 21 8.97 -11.60 0.11
N ASN A 22 9.61 -12.71 0.51
CA ASN A 22 8.90 -13.89 0.99
C ASN A 22 8.38 -13.78 2.44
N ASP A 23 8.56 -12.62 3.08
CA ASP A 23 8.09 -12.33 4.43
C ASP A 23 6.72 -11.62 4.38
N PRO A 24 5.63 -12.27 4.83
CA PRO A 24 4.29 -11.69 4.75
C PRO A 24 4.14 -10.46 5.66
N ILE A 25 3.61 -9.36 5.11
CA ILE A 25 3.39 -8.12 5.89
C ILE A 25 2.11 -8.19 6.73
N PHE A 26 1.01 -8.60 6.12
CA PHE A 26 -0.31 -8.66 6.76
C PHE A 26 -0.87 -10.10 6.73
N ALA A 27 -1.85 -10.38 7.59
CA ALA A 27 -2.54 -11.67 7.59
C ALA A 27 -3.44 -11.83 6.35
N ASP A 28 -3.65 -13.07 5.90
CA ASP A 28 -4.50 -13.38 4.73
C ASP A 28 -5.89 -12.70 4.72
N PRO A 29 -6.62 -12.60 5.84
CA PRO A 29 -7.90 -11.88 5.86
C PRO A 29 -7.80 -10.41 5.45
N VAL A 30 -6.67 -9.75 5.75
CA VAL A 30 -6.42 -8.36 5.33
C VAL A 30 -6.20 -8.31 3.82
N HIS A 31 -5.43 -9.24 3.26
CA HIS A 31 -5.22 -9.34 1.82
C HIS A 31 -6.53 -9.59 1.05
N GLU A 32 -7.38 -10.49 1.55
CA GLU A 32 -8.70 -10.75 0.93
C GLU A 32 -9.63 -9.54 1.01
N ALA A 33 -9.63 -8.80 2.12
CA ALA A 33 -10.40 -7.56 2.24
C ALA A 33 -9.93 -6.50 1.23
N LEU A 34 -8.61 -6.31 1.10
CA LEU A 34 -8.01 -5.38 0.14
C LEU A 34 -8.35 -5.73 -1.30
N LYS A 35 -8.35 -7.03 -1.65
CA LYS A 35 -8.71 -7.52 -2.99
C LYS A 35 -10.09 -7.05 -3.44
N GLY A 36 -11.08 -7.00 -2.54
CA GLY A 36 -12.41 -6.48 -2.83
C GLY A 36 -12.38 -4.99 -3.22
N PHE A 37 -11.62 -4.18 -2.48
CA PHE A 37 -11.48 -2.74 -2.76
C PHE A 37 -10.77 -2.49 -4.09
N TYR A 38 -9.70 -3.24 -4.35
CA TYR A 38 -8.96 -3.12 -5.60
C TYR A 38 -9.75 -3.57 -6.81
N THR A 39 -10.48 -4.68 -6.73
CA THR A 39 -11.34 -5.16 -7.82
C THR A 39 -12.35 -4.09 -8.21
N LYS A 40 -13.06 -3.55 -7.20
CA LYS A 40 -14.00 -2.45 -7.39
C LYS A 40 -13.33 -1.24 -8.07
N CYS A 41 -12.19 -0.79 -7.56
CA CYS A 41 -11.52 0.38 -8.14
C CYS A 41 -10.99 0.14 -9.55
N LYS A 42 -10.53 -1.07 -9.86
CA LYS A 42 -10.08 -1.45 -11.21
C LYS A 42 -11.25 -1.45 -12.20
N GLU A 43 -12.42 -1.95 -11.78
CA GLU A 43 -13.65 -1.87 -12.57
C GLU A 43 -14.09 -0.42 -12.82
N GLU A 44 -13.93 0.46 -11.82
CA GLU A 44 -14.30 1.88 -11.93
C GLU A 44 -13.34 2.71 -12.81
N THR A 45 -12.03 2.45 -12.75
CA THR A 45 -11.03 3.29 -13.42
C THR A 45 -10.47 2.70 -14.71
N GLY A 46 -10.54 1.39 -14.89
CA GLY A 46 -10.01 0.67 -16.06
C GLY A 46 -8.48 0.60 -16.15
N ASP A 47 -7.74 1.32 -15.29
CA ASP A 47 -6.28 1.38 -15.25
C ASP A 47 -5.80 1.44 -13.79
N ASP A 48 -5.10 0.39 -13.36
CA ASP A 48 -4.57 0.22 -12.00
C ASP A 48 -3.24 0.94 -11.76
N THR A 49 -2.67 1.56 -12.80
CA THR A 49 -1.47 2.39 -12.70
C THR A 49 -1.79 3.87 -12.53
N SER A 50 -3.06 4.23 -12.72
CA SER A 50 -3.52 5.61 -12.73
C SER A 50 -3.61 6.22 -11.33
N PRO A 51 -3.40 7.54 -11.18
CA PRO A 51 -3.70 8.26 -9.94
C PRO A 51 -5.15 8.09 -9.48
N CYS A 52 -6.08 7.93 -10.42
CA CYS A 52 -7.50 7.71 -10.14
C CYS A 52 -7.74 6.39 -9.39
N PHE A 53 -7.05 5.32 -9.78
CA PHE A 53 -7.18 4.02 -9.13
C PHE A 53 -6.71 4.08 -7.68
N HIS A 54 -5.50 4.62 -7.45
CA HIS A 54 -4.96 4.75 -6.10
C HIS A 54 -5.83 5.67 -5.23
N THR A 55 -6.36 6.75 -5.81
CA THR A 55 -7.29 7.64 -5.11
C THR A 55 -8.60 6.91 -4.76
N CYS A 56 -9.13 6.09 -5.67
CA CYS A 56 -10.30 5.24 -5.38
C CYS A 56 -10.04 4.27 -4.22
N VAL A 57 -8.89 3.60 -4.21
CA VAL A 57 -8.52 2.66 -3.16
C VAL A 57 -8.43 3.37 -1.81
N PHE A 58 -7.71 4.49 -1.75
CA PHE A 58 -7.56 5.26 -0.51
C PHE A 58 -8.91 5.81 -0.02
N ARG A 59 -9.79 6.27 -0.92
CA ARG A 59 -11.16 6.66 -0.56
C ARG A 59 -11.97 5.50 -0.02
N THR A 60 -11.89 4.33 -0.68
CA THR A 60 -12.63 3.13 -0.28
C THR A 60 -12.18 2.61 1.08
N MET A 61 -10.89 2.76 1.40
CA MET A 61 -10.32 2.43 2.71
C MET A 61 -10.56 3.51 3.78
N GLY A 62 -11.11 4.67 3.41
CA GLY A 62 -11.31 5.81 4.31
C GLY A 62 -10.06 6.65 4.57
N PHE A 63 -8.93 6.35 3.92
CA PHE A 63 -7.65 7.05 4.10
C PHE A 63 -7.62 8.43 3.43
N TYR A 64 -8.50 8.69 2.46
CA TYR A 64 -8.52 9.95 1.73
C TYR A 64 -9.94 10.47 1.54
N GLY A 65 -10.13 11.77 1.75
CA GLY A 65 -11.42 12.44 1.60
C GLY A 65 -11.28 13.92 1.24
N ASP A 66 -12.31 14.71 1.56
CA ASP A 66 -12.34 16.14 1.23
C ASP A 66 -11.29 16.95 1.99
N ASN A 67 -10.81 16.44 3.12
CA ASN A 67 -9.80 17.08 3.97
C ASN A 67 -8.38 16.56 3.74
N GLY A 68 -8.15 15.74 2.71
CA GLY A 68 -6.85 15.14 2.44
C GLY A 68 -6.71 13.75 3.04
N ILE A 69 -5.49 13.39 3.45
CA ILE A 69 -5.15 12.07 4.01
C ILE A 69 -5.51 12.01 5.50
N ASP A 70 -6.24 10.99 5.91
CA ASP A 70 -6.46 10.64 7.32
C ASP A 70 -5.24 9.87 7.86
N ILE A 71 -4.23 10.64 8.29
CA ILE A 71 -2.97 10.10 8.81
C ILE A 71 -3.19 9.20 10.04
N PRO A 72 -4.00 9.59 11.06
CA PRO A 72 -4.28 8.73 12.20
C PRO A 72 -4.86 7.37 11.79
N LEU A 73 -5.85 7.34 10.88
CA LEU A 73 -6.45 6.10 10.42
C LEU A 73 -5.46 5.25 9.61
N MET A 74 -4.69 5.88 8.73
CA MET A 74 -3.62 5.18 7.99
C MET A 74 -2.61 4.54 8.93
N LYS A 75 -2.12 5.29 9.93
CA LYS A 75 -1.19 4.74 10.94
C LYS A 75 -1.82 3.62 11.74
N GLN A 76 -3.09 3.75 12.12
CA GLN A 76 -3.80 2.70 12.84
C GLN A 76 -3.88 1.42 12.00
N MET A 77 -4.27 1.51 10.73
CA MET A 77 -4.50 0.34 9.87
C MET A 77 -3.22 -0.26 9.27
N MET A 78 -2.28 0.60 8.88
CA MET A 78 -1.01 0.20 8.22
C MET A 78 0.15 0.11 9.20
N GLY A 79 -0.06 0.43 10.49
CA GLY A 79 0.99 0.44 11.50
C GLY A 79 1.32 -0.93 12.09
N PRO A 80 2.29 -0.95 13.02
CA PRO A 80 2.87 -2.18 13.57
C PRO A 80 1.87 -3.15 14.21
N ALA A 81 0.77 -2.63 14.74
CA ALA A 81 -0.28 -3.43 15.39
C ALA A 81 -0.97 -4.41 14.42
N ASN A 82 -1.04 -4.07 13.13
CA ASN A 82 -1.70 -4.90 12.12
C ASN A 82 -0.72 -5.73 11.27
N MET A 83 0.58 -5.47 11.38
CA MET A 83 1.60 -6.26 10.68
C MET A 83 1.86 -7.60 11.39
N LEU A 84 2.32 -8.59 10.65
CA LEU A 84 2.74 -9.89 11.18
C LEU A 84 4.13 -9.83 11.84
N GLY A 85 4.48 -10.87 12.59
CA GLY A 85 5.78 -10.97 13.29
C GLY A 85 5.78 -10.44 14.72
N ASP A 86 6.91 -10.62 15.40
CA ASP A 86 7.11 -10.21 16.79
C ASP A 86 7.39 -8.69 16.89
N ALA A 87 7.36 -8.14 18.10
CA ALA A 87 7.56 -6.69 18.32
C ALA A 87 8.91 -6.14 17.80
N SER A 88 9.90 -7.00 17.61
CA SER A 88 11.23 -6.64 17.06
C SER A 88 11.35 -6.87 15.54
N ASP A 89 10.28 -7.31 14.88
CA ASP A 89 10.27 -7.57 13.45
C ASP A 89 10.49 -6.27 12.66
N TRP A 90 11.31 -6.34 11.61
CA TRP A 90 11.80 -5.20 10.85
C TRP A 90 10.66 -4.30 10.33
N LYS A 91 9.56 -4.90 9.88
CA LYS A 91 8.37 -4.17 9.39
C LYS A 91 7.61 -3.47 10.50
N LYS A 92 7.59 -4.03 11.72
CA LYS A 92 6.97 -3.40 12.91
C LYS A 92 7.80 -2.28 13.49
N VAL A 93 9.12 -2.41 13.46
CA VAL A 93 10.04 -1.39 13.97
C VAL A 93 10.08 -0.17 13.06
N GLU A 94 10.11 -0.38 11.74
CA GLU A 94 10.33 0.71 10.78
C GLU A 94 9.07 1.15 10.02
N GLY A 95 7.99 0.35 10.04
CA GLY A 95 6.80 0.58 9.21
C GLY A 95 6.15 1.95 9.42
N GLU A 96 5.98 2.39 10.66
CA GLU A 96 5.41 3.70 10.95
C GLU A 96 6.33 4.84 10.48
N LYS A 97 7.64 4.70 10.67
CA LYS A 97 8.64 5.67 10.22
C LYS A 97 8.65 5.81 8.69
N TRP A 98 8.51 4.71 7.95
CA TRP A 98 8.40 4.78 6.49
C TRP A 98 7.13 5.47 6.03
N LEU A 99 6.02 5.28 6.75
CA LEU A 99 4.80 6.00 6.48
C LEU A 99 4.99 7.50 6.72
N ASP A 100 5.61 7.89 7.84
CA ASP A 100 5.93 9.29 8.15
C ASP A 100 6.85 9.94 7.11
N ASP A 101 7.88 9.22 6.65
CA ASP A 101 8.79 9.70 5.58
C ASP A 101 8.05 9.97 4.25
N CYS A 102 6.96 9.25 4.00
CA CYS A 102 6.23 9.27 2.74
C CYS A 102 5.03 10.21 2.75
N ILE A 103 4.46 10.50 3.91
CA ILE A 103 3.36 11.45 4.06
C ILE A 103 3.83 12.85 3.66
N LYS A 104 3.07 13.46 2.75
CA LYS A 104 3.22 14.83 2.32
C LYS A 104 1.87 15.53 2.42
N ASP A 105 1.90 16.85 2.47
CA ASP A 105 0.68 17.65 2.37
C ASP A 105 -0.05 17.29 1.06
N THR A 106 -1.23 16.70 1.21
CA THR A 106 -2.00 16.09 0.12
C THR A 106 -3.37 16.75 0.08
N PRO A 107 -3.64 17.63 -0.90
CA PRO A 107 -4.91 18.34 -0.97
C PRO A 107 -6.08 17.35 -1.11
N GLY A 108 -7.16 17.60 -0.37
CA GLY A 108 -8.35 16.77 -0.37
C GLY A 108 -9.27 16.95 -1.58
N GLY A 109 -10.26 16.06 -1.69
CA GLY A 109 -11.38 16.19 -2.63
C GLY A 109 -11.07 15.85 -4.10
N GLN A 110 -9.80 15.61 -4.47
CA GLN A 110 -9.42 15.31 -5.84
C GLN A 110 -9.88 13.90 -6.26
N LYS A 111 -10.46 13.75 -7.45
CA LYS A 111 -10.84 12.43 -7.99
C LYS A 111 -9.62 11.56 -8.30
N CYS A 112 -8.54 12.19 -8.76
CA CYS A 112 -7.31 11.53 -9.16
C CYS A 112 -6.12 12.35 -8.64
N SER A 113 -5.67 12.05 -7.42
CA SER A 113 -4.54 12.72 -6.79
C SER A 113 -3.23 12.00 -7.12
N GLN A 114 -2.30 12.76 -7.71
CA GLN A 114 -0.95 12.26 -7.96
C GLN A 114 -0.18 12.06 -6.65
N GLU A 115 -0.48 12.85 -5.63
CA GLU A 115 0.09 12.78 -4.29
C GLU A 115 -0.31 11.47 -3.59
N VAL A 116 -1.56 11.03 -3.73
CA VAL A 116 -2.01 9.72 -3.22
C VAL A 116 -1.24 8.57 -3.87
N LEU A 117 -1.07 8.61 -5.19
CA LEU A 117 -0.26 7.64 -5.93
C LEU A 117 1.19 7.65 -5.41
N ASN A 118 1.79 8.82 -5.29
CA ASN A 118 3.17 8.99 -4.83
C ASN A 118 3.37 8.51 -3.38
N LEU A 119 2.41 8.75 -2.49
CA LEU A 119 2.39 8.27 -1.11
C LEU A 119 2.41 6.74 -1.07
N GLY A 120 1.48 6.11 -1.79
CA GLY A 120 1.41 4.65 -1.89
C GLY A 120 2.71 4.04 -2.43
N HIS A 121 3.24 4.61 -3.52
CA HIS A 121 4.52 4.19 -4.09
C HIS A 121 5.67 4.34 -3.11
N CYS A 122 5.81 5.50 -2.47
CA CYS A 122 6.89 5.74 -1.52
C CYS A 122 6.88 4.71 -0.38
N PHE A 123 5.72 4.49 0.23
CA PHE A 123 5.58 3.59 1.38
C PHE A 123 5.92 2.15 0.99
N TRP A 124 5.30 1.64 -0.08
CA TRP A 124 5.52 0.27 -0.51
C TRP A 124 6.92 0.03 -1.04
N THR A 125 7.55 1.00 -1.72
CA THR A 125 8.95 0.89 -2.10
C THR A 125 9.86 0.74 -0.88
N LYS A 126 9.64 1.51 0.20
CA LYS A 126 10.42 1.37 1.43
C LYS A 126 10.22 0.00 2.09
N ILE A 127 8.98 -0.48 2.17
CA ILE A 127 8.66 -1.82 2.69
C ILE A 127 9.41 -2.90 1.89
N PHE A 128 9.32 -2.88 0.56
CA PHE A 128 9.92 -3.94 -0.26
C PHE A 128 11.44 -3.92 -0.24
N THR A 129 12.05 -2.74 -0.39
CA THR A 129 13.51 -2.61 -0.41
C THR A 129 14.16 -2.85 0.95
N SER A 130 13.39 -2.79 2.04
CA SER A 130 13.85 -3.08 3.40
C SER A 130 13.58 -4.53 3.82
N CYS A 131 12.86 -5.31 3.01
CA CYS A 131 12.59 -6.70 3.31
C CYS A 131 13.90 -7.52 3.35
N PRO A 132 14.21 -8.24 4.44
CA PRO A 132 15.43 -9.03 4.54
C PRO A 132 15.59 -10.09 3.45
N SER A 133 14.46 -10.56 2.91
CA SER A 133 14.41 -11.52 1.81
C SER A 133 14.22 -10.88 0.43
N TYR A 134 14.48 -9.57 0.31
CA TYR A 134 14.32 -8.84 -0.95
C TYR A 134 15.19 -9.43 -2.07
N ASN A 135 14.57 -9.78 -3.19
CA ASN A 135 15.25 -10.28 -4.37
C ASN A 135 14.97 -9.43 -5.61
N ALA A 136 15.92 -8.56 -5.95
CA ALA A 136 15.84 -7.66 -7.10
C ALA A 136 15.80 -8.36 -8.47
N ALA A 137 16.08 -9.66 -8.58
CA ALA A 137 15.95 -10.40 -9.84
C ALA A 137 14.50 -10.87 -10.10
N ASN A 138 13.68 -10.89 -9.05
CA ASN A 138 12.28 -11.27 -9.09
C ASN A 138 11.34 -10.04 -9.03
N CYS A 139 11.94 -8.84 -9.07
CA CYS A 139 11.34 -7.51 -9.07
C CYS A 139 11.99 -6.69 -10.22
#